data_AF-A0A6J7RHR2-F1
#
_entry.id   AF-A0A6J7RHR2-F1
#
_cell.length_a   1.000
_cell.length_b   1.000
_cell.length_c   1.000
_cell.angle_alpha   90.00
_cell.angle_beta   90.00
_cell.angle_gamma   90.00
#
_symmetry.space_group_name_H-M   'P 1'
#
loop_
_entity.id
_entity.type
_entity.pdbx_description
1 polymer ?
#
loop_
_entity_poly.entity_id
_entity_poly.type
_entity_poly.pdbx_seq_one_letter_code
_entity_poly.pdbx_strand_id
1 'polypeptide(L)' 'MVDAERAFLDELGGDCDLPAGAHATVMGDLLTVRGMLASRDASVLLRDTQQGTDGPTVGRSVARALVARGGASMLDR' A
#
# COMPACT_ATOMS: atom_id res chain seq x y z
N MET A 1 8.37 0.55 -11.33
CA MET A 1 7.77 1.61 -10.49
C MET A 1 6.27 1.38 -10.39
N VAL A 2 5.53 1.44 -11.52
CA VAL A 2 4.11 1.10 -11.59
C VAL A 2 3.81 -0.32 -11.06
N ASP A 3 4.70 -1.29 -11.28
CA ASP A 3 4.46 -2.68 -10.81
C ASP A 3 4.43 -2.80 -9.28
N ALA A 4 5.12 -1.92 -8.56
CA ALA A 4 5.09 -1.89 -7.10
C ALA A 4 3.77 -1.31 -6.59
N GLU A 5 3.29 -0.24 -7.20
CA GLU A 5 2.02 0.41 -6.87
C GLU A 5 0.84 -0.50 -7.22
N ARG A 6 0.90 -1.18 -8.37
CA ARG A 6 -0.09 -2.18 -8.78
C ARG A 6 -0.10 -3.37 -7.83
N ALA A 7 1.06 -3.94 -7.50
CA ALA A 7 1.15 -5.05 -6.56
C ALA A 7 0.63 -4.69 -5.16
N PHE A 8 0.77 -3.44 -4.73
CA PHE A 8 0.16 -2.93 -3.51
C PHE A 8 -1.38 -2.93 -3.59
N LEU A 9 -1.96 -2.38 -4.66
CA LEU A 9 -3.42 -2.31 -4.83
C LEU A 9 -4.05 -3.70 -5.01
N ASP A 10 -3.40 -4.58 -5.78
CA ASP A 10 -3.83 -5.96 -5.99
C ASP A 10 -3.87 -6.74 -4.66
N GLU A 11 -2.88 -6.53 -3.78
CA GLU A 11 -2.85 -7.16 -2.44
C GLU A 11 -3.94 -6.63 -1.50
N LEU A 12 -4.36 -5.37 -1.64
CA LEU A 12 -5.46 -4.81 -0.86
C LEU A 12 -6.85 -5.26 -1.34
N GLY A 13 -6.94 -5.97 -2.47
CA GLY A 13 -8.20 -6.52 -2.95
C GLY A 13 -9.03 -5.57 -3.83
N GLY A 14 -8.43 -4.53 -4.41
CA GLY A 14 -8.86 -3.95 -5.69
C GLY A 14 -10.28 -3.40 -5.86
N ASP A 15 -11.06 -3.18 -4.80
CA ASP A 15 -12.36 -2.50 -4.94
C ASP A 15 -12.12 -1.00 -5.20
N CYS A 16 -12.72 -0.46 -6.27
CA CYS A 16 -12.52 0.92 -6.77
C CYS A 16 -12.83 2.01 -5.73
N ASP A 17 -13.62 1.66 -4.71
CA ASP A 17 -14.09 2.57 -3.66
C ASP A 17 -13.20 2.56 -2.41
N LEU A 18 -12.09 1.82 -2.43
CA LEU A 18 -11.16 1.78 -1.32
C LEU A 18 -10.29 3.05 -1.31
N PRO A 19 -10.31 3.87 -0.24
CA PRO A 19 -9.48 5.06 -0.16
C PRO A 19 -8.04 4.68 0.24
N ALA A 20 -7.34 4.08 -0.72
CA ALA A 20 -5.96 3.63 -0.63
C ALA A 20 -5.12 4.19 -1.77
N GLY A 21 -3.82 4.27 -1.56
CA GLY A 21 -2.89 4.70 -2.61
C GLY A 21 -1.46 4.30 -2.27
N ALA A 22 -0.67 4.01 -3.30
CA ALA A 22 0.76 3.82 -3.17
C ALA A 22 1.50 4.72 -4.14
N HIS A 23 2.67 5.19 -3.71
CA HIS A 23 3.58 5.96 -4.52
C HIS A 23 4.99 5.38 -4.39
N ALA A 24 5.55 4.94 -5.51
CA ALA A 24 6.85 4.32 -5.58
C ALA A 24 7.87 5.30 -6.20
N THR A 25 9.01 5.50 -5.54
CA THR A 25 10.11 6.35 -6.01
C THR A 25 11.40 5.55 -6.08
N VAL A 26 12.20 5.74 -7.12
CA VAL A 26 13.49 5.07 -7.30
C VAL A 26 14.62 6.08 -7.10
N MET A 27 15.60 5.74 -6.27
CA MET A 27 16.84 6.51 -6.08
C MET A 27 18.04 5.58 -6.27
N GLY A 28 18.70 5.68 -7.43
CA GLY A 28 19.72 4.71 -7.83
C GLY A 28 19.09 3.33 -8.01
N ASP A 29 19.62 2.33 -7.30
CA ASP A 29 19.11 0.95 -7.31
C ASP A 29 18.06 0.67 -6.23
N LEU A 30 17.73 1.66 -5.38
CA LEU A 30 16.79 1.48 -4.28
C LEU A 30 15.41 2.01 -4.64
N LEU A 31 14.40 1.15 -4.54
CA LEU A 31 12.99 1.53 -4.63
C LEU A 31 12.47 1.81 -3.22
N THR A 32 11.82 2.96 -3.05
CA THR A 32 11.02 3.30 -1.87
C THR A 32 9.55 3.29 -2.26
N VAL A 33 8.73 2.51 -1.56
CA VAL A 33 7.28 2.48 -1.75
C VAL A 33 6.61 3.05 -0.51
N ARG A 34 5.80 4.08 -0.72
CA ARG A 34 4.96 4.71 0.30
C ARG A 34 3.52 4.34 0.05
N GLY A 35 2.90 3.60 0.97
CA GLY A 35 1.50 3.21 0.92
C GLY A 35 0.67 3.96 1.95
N MET A 36 -0.59 4.18 1.63
CA MET A 36 -1.60 4.69 2.55
C MET A 36 -2.92 3.95 2.40
N LEU A 37 -3.62 3.83 3.51
CA LEU A 37 -4.97 3.27 3.61
C LEU A 37 -5.77 4.12 4.59
N ALA A 38 -6.90 4.65 4.14
CA ALA A 38 -7.83 5.38 4.98
C ALA A 38 -9.11 4.58 5.24
N SER A 39 -9.84 4.95 6.28
CA SER A 39 -11.23 4.54 6.44
C SER A 39 -12.14 5.37 5.53
N ARG A 40 -13.32 4.83 5.18
CA ARG A 40 -14.28 5.52 4.28
C ARG A 40 -14.81 6.84 4.83
N ASP A 41 -14.90 6.94 6.16
CA ASP A 41 -15.30 8.14 6.88
C ASP A 41 -14.12 9.11 7.14
N ALA A 42 -12.93 8.79 6.63
CA ALA A 42 -11.69 9.53 6.83
C ALA A 42 -11.27 9.74 8.31
N SER A 43 -11.85 8.98 9.25
CA SER A 43 -11.52 9.07 10.68
C SER A 43 -10.14 8.47 11.00
N VAL A 44 -9.69 7.50 10.20
CA VAL A 44 -8.40 6.84 10.37
C VAL A 44 -7.61 6.87 9.07
N LEU A 45 -6.31 7.15 9.20
CA LEU A 45 -5.37 7.14 8.09
C LEU A 45 -4.09 6.40 8.49
N LEU A 46 -3.87 5.25 7.88
CA LEU A 46 -2.67 4.45 8.02
C LEU A 46 -1.71 4.76 6.88
N ARG A 47 -0.43 4.86 7.22
CA ARG A 47 0.68 5.04 6.27
C ARG A 47 1.80 4.09 6.63
N ASP A 48 2.44 3.55 5.60
CA ASP A 48 3.65 2.75 5.75
C ASP A 48 4.62 3.04 4.60
N THR A 49 5.91 2.83 4.84
CA THR A 49 6.98 3.09 3.89
C THR A 49 8.00 2.00 3.99
N GLN A 50 8.27 1.32 2.88
CA GLN A 50 9.28 0.29 2.82
C GLN A 50 10.19 0.50 1.63
N GLN A 51 11.38 -0.08 1.71
CA GLN A 51 12.41 0.04 0.70
C GLN A 51 12.92 -1.33 0.30
N GLY A 52 13.32 -1.47 -0.96
CA GLY A 52 13.91 -2.69 -1.48
C GLY A 52 14.25 -2.56 -2.95
N THR A 53 14.69 -3.65 -3.54
CA THR A 53 15.08 -3.70 -4.96
C THR A 53 14.02 -4.38 -5.83
N ASP A 54 13.18 -5.23 -5.23
CA ASP A 54 12.08 -5.93 -5.92
C ASP A 54 10.74 -5.24 -5.70
N GLY A 55 10.31 -4.46 -6.70
CA GLY A 55 9.15 -3.58 -6.58
C GLY A 55 7.83 -4.26 -6.19
N PRO A 56 7.39 -5.31 -6.90
CA PRO A 56 6.19 -6.05 -6.54
C PRO A 56 6.21 -6.58 -5.10
N THR A 57 7.36 -7.08 -4.63
CA THR A 57 7.48 -7.60 -3.26
C THR A 57 7.40 -6.49 -2.23
N VAL A 58 8.07 -5.35 -2.45
CA VAL A 58 7.97 -4.19 -1.55
C VAL A 58 6.52 -3.66 -1.53
N GLY A 59 5.86 -3.58 -2.69
CA GLY A 59 4.45 -3.16 -2.81
C GLY A 59 3.50 -4.02 -1.99
N ARG A 60 3.57 -5.35 -2.15
CA ARG A 60 2.77 -6.30 -1.35
C ARG A 60 3.09 -6.22 0.14
N SER A 61 4.36 -6.05 0.49
CA SER A 61 4.78 -5.94 1.89
C SER A 61 4.17 -4.72 2.58
N VAL A 62 4.14 -3.57 1.90
CA VAL A 62 3.52 -2.34 2.41
C VAL A 62 2.01 -2.54 2.60
N ALA A 63 1.32 -3.17 1.64
CA ALA A 63 -0.11 -3.48 1.76
C ALA A 63 -0.39 -4.38 2.97
N ARG A 64 0.34 -5.50 3.12
CA ARG A 64 0.20 -6.43 4.24
C ARG A 64 0.44 -5.76 5.58
N ALA A 65 1.46 -4.90 5.68
CA ALA A 65 1.75 -4.16 6.89
C ALA A 65 0.62 -3.20 7.27
N LEU A 66 0.01 -2.50 6.31
CA LEU A 66 -1.16 -1.65 6.56
C LEU A 66 -2.38 -2.47 7.04
N VAL A 67 -2.64 -3.62 6.41
CA VAL A 67 -3.74 -4.52 6.79
C VAL A 67 -3.54 -5.05 8.22
N ALA A 68 -2.33 -5.53 8.55
CA ALA A 68 -1.99 -6.04 9.87
C ALA A 68 -2.10 -4.98 10.98
N ARG A 69 -1.93 -3.70 10.66
CA ARG A 69 -2.02 -2.57 11.61
C ARG A 69 -3.44 -2.07 11.87
N GLY A 70 -4.46 -2.75 11.35
CA GLY A 70 -5.87 -2.37 11.49
C GLY A 70 -6.54 -1.98 10.17
N GLY A 71 -5.84 -2.11 9.04
CA GLY A 71 -6.45 -1.96 7.72
C GLY A 71 -7.49 -3.05 7.42
N ALA A 72 -7.36 -4.25 8.02
CA ALA A 72 -8.33 -5.33 7.84
C ALA A 72 -9.77 -4.91 8.19
N SER A 73 -9.97 -4.17 9.28
CA SER A 73 -11.28 -3.65 9.68
C SER A 73 -11.78 -2.49 8.80
N MET A 74 -10.93 -1.90 7.97
CA MET A 74 -11.31 -0.88 6.98
C MET A 74 -11.67 -1.49 5.63
N LEU A 75 -11.21 -2.71 5.38
CA LEU A 75 -11.53 -3.53 4.20
C LEU A 75 -12.82 -4.33 4.40
N ASP A 76 -13.25 -4.53 5.65
CA ASP A 76 -14.50 -5.24 5.98
C ASP A 76 -15.72 -4.49 5.43
N ARG A 77 -16.64 -5.25 4.83
CA ARG A 77 -17.77 -4.75 4.04
C ARG A 77 -18.97 -4.34 4.90
#